data_AF-A0A944H0M0-F1
#
_entry.id   AF-A0A944H0M0-F1
#
_cell.length_a   1.000
_cell.length_b   1.000
_cell.length_c   1.000
_cell.angle_alpha   90.00
_cell.angle_beta   90.00
_cell.angle_gamma   90.00
#
_symmetry.space_group_name_H-M   'P 1'
#
loop_
_entity.id
_entity.type
_entity.pdbx_description
1 polymer ?
#
loop_
_entity_poly.entity_id
_entity_poly.type
_entity_poly.pdbx_seq_one_letter_code
_entity_poly.pdbx_strand_id
1 'polypeptide(L)'
;MLDSGIDSGSKTFPKQLDIAKTAVYGLSILSAGMFLFLPFFNLLHPSPWQRSIGTIHGVGALLATVVAVYTGHLAFPLLRGSSKILPQMRTLTFWSSAIAFLGIATGNLVYMRYRAGIEFGGARAWLKENSPLVQYVLMEYHEFSVLFTLPLGVACTWILWQYGDSILEKQNRPVLTATCVALMAMMFYTMGGLVTGLGIAKIHAL
;
A
#
# COMPACT_ATOMS: atom_id res chain seq x y z
N MET A 1 -37.38 -64.07 14.15
CA MET A 1 -36.71 -62.86 14.67
C MET A 1 -36.11 -62.19 13.45
N LEU A 2 -36.76 -61.13 12.94
CA LEU A 2 -36.36 -60.45 11.70
C LEU A 2 -35.22 -59.49 12.02
N ASP A 3 -34.04 -59.76 11.45
CA ASP A 3 -32.87 -58.90 11.53
C ASP A 3 -33.04 -57.79 10.48
N SER A 4 -33.53 -56.63 10.92
CA SER A 4 -33.62 -55.43 10.09
C SER A 4 -32.35 -54.60 10.30
N GLY A 5 -31.30 -54.96 9.55
CA GLY A 5 -30.10 -54.15 9.41
C GLY A 5 -30.47 -52.83 8.76
N ILE A 6 -30.68 -51.80 9.59
CA ILE A 6 -30.75 -50.40 9.15
C ILE A 6 -29.37 -50.05 8.62
N ASP A 7 -29.26 -50.02 7.29
CA ASP A 7 -28.12 -49.48 6.57
C ASP A 7 -27.89 -48.04 7.06
N SER A 8 -26.87 -47.86 7.90
CA SER A 8 -26.44 -46.55 8.35
C SER A 8 -25.73 -45.88 7.19
N GLY A 9 -26.54 -45.33 6.27
CA GLY A 9 -26.06 -44.54 5.15
C GLY A 9 -25.02 -43.56 5.64
N SER A 10 -23.80 -43.71 5.14
CA SER A 10 -22.71 -42.79 5.45
C SER A 10 -23.21 -41.39 5.11
N LYS A 11 -23.43 -40.57 6.14
CA LYS A 11 -23.67 -39.14 5.97
C LYS A 11 -22.36 -38.54 5.46
N THR A 12 -22.15 -38.60 4.15
CA THR A 12 -21.15 -37.80 3.47
C THR A 12 -21.44 -36.36 3.83
N PHE A 13 -20.49 -35.71 4.53
CA PHE A 13 -20.62 -34.31 4.90
C PHE A 13 -20.95 -33.47 3.65
N PRO A 14 -21.88 -32.51 3.70
CA PRO A 14 -22.36 -31.83 2.51
C PRO A 14 -21.27 -30.97 1.87
N LYS A 15 -21.41 -30.71 0.56
CA LYS A 15 -20.64 -29.81 -0.33
C LYS A 15 -20.46 -28.34 0.16
N GLN A 16 -20.72 -28.03 1.43
CA GLN A 16 -20.55 -26.69 2.02
C GLN A 16 -19.12 -26.18 1.96
N LEU A 17 -18.11 -27.05 2.04
CA LEU A 17 -16.70 -26.68 1.87
C LEU A 17 -16.43 -26.12 0.46
N ASP A 18 -17.18 -26.55 -0.55
CA ASP A 18 -17.02 -26.10 -1.94
C ASP A 18 -17.66 -24.72 -2.17
N ILE A 19 -18.85 -24.49 -1.59
CA ILE A 19 -19.53 -23.18 -1.63
C ILE A 19 -18.73 -22.15 -0.84
N ALA A 20 -18.26 -22.48 0.36
CA ALA A 20 -17.47 -21.56 1.18
C ALA A 20 -16.14 -21.18 0.49
N LYS A 21 -15.43 -22.17 -0.07
CA LYS A 21 -14.20 -21.92 -0.84
C LYS A 21 -14.45 -21.05 -2.07
N THR A 22 -15.49 -21.35 -2.83
CA THR A 22 -15.89 -20.57 -4.00
C THR A 22 -16.26 -19.14 -3.61
N ALA A 23 -17.02 -18.95 -2.53
CA ALA A 23 -17.38 -17.63 -2.01
C ALA A 23 -16.14 -16.84 -1.55
N VAL A 24 -15.21 -17.46 -0.83
CA VAL A 24 -13.96 -16.81 -0.37
C VAL A 24 -13.12 -16.37 -1.57
N TYR A 25 -12.93 -17.23 -2.57
CA TYR A 25 -12.19 -16.86 -3.77
C TYR A 25 -12.89 -15.79 -4.60
N GLY A 26 -14.21 -15.90 -4.77
CA GLY A 26 -15.01 -14.89 -5.46
C GLY A 26 -14.91 -13.52 -4.78
N LEU A 27 -15.07 -13.47 -3.45
CA LEU A 27 -14.92 -12.24 -2.67
C LEU A 27 -13.49 -11.69 -2.73
N SER A 28 -12.47 -12.56 -2.69
CA SER A 28 -11.07 -12.14 -2.77
C SER A 28 -10.75 -11.53 -4.14
N ILE A 29 -11.20 -12.15 -5.22
CA ILE A 29 -11.00 -11.65 -6.59
C ILE A 29 -11.77 -10.34 -6.78
N LEU A 30 -13.02 -10.26 -6.32
CA LEU A 30 -13.81 -9.04 -6.39
C LEU A 30 -13.14 -7.91 -5.60
N SER A 31 -12.68 -8.18 -4.38
CA SER A 31 -12.00 -7.19 -3.54
C SER A 31 -10.70 -6.71 -4.17
N ALA A 32 -9.88 -7.63 -4.72
CA ALA A 32 -8.66 -7.29 -5.43
C ALA A 32 -8.97 -6.45 -6.68
N GLY A 33 -10.00 -6.83 -7.44
CA GLY A 33 -10.50 -6.04 -8.57
C GLY A 33 -10.88 -4.63 -8.14
N MET A 34 -11.79 -4.49 -7.18
CA MET A 34 -12.22 -3.18 -6.67
C MET A 34 -11.05 -2.33 -6.21
N PHE A 35 -10.08 -2.93 -5.49
CA PHE A 35 -8.87 -2.25 -5.04
C PHE A 35 -8.02 -1.74 -6.22
N LEU A 36 -7.79 -2.57 -7.23
CA LEU A 36 -7.02 -2.19 -8.43
C LEU A 36 -7.73 -1.11 -9.27
N PHE A 37 -9.06 -1.04 -9.21
CA PHE A 37 -9.85 -0.05 -9.94
C PHE A 37 -10.01 1.29 -9.21
N LEU A 38 -9.58 1.41 -7.93
CA LEU A 38 -9.73 2.65 -7.15
C LEU A 38 -9.22 3.92 -7.86
N PRO A 39 -8.05 3.94 -8.53
CA PRO A 39 -7.56 5.14 -9.20
C PRO A 39 -8.44 5.64 -10.36
N PHE A 40 -9.22 4.74 -10.98
CA PHE A 40 -10.04 5.09 -12.14
C PHE A 40 -11.30 5.87 -11.77
N PHE A 41 -11.68 5.92 -10.49
CA PHE A 41 -12.71 6.84 -10.02
C PHE A 41 -12.33 8.31 -10.24
N ASN A 42 -11.05 8.64 -10.40
CA ASN A 42 -10.62 10.00 -10.73
C ASN A 42 -11.03 10.43 -12.16
N LEU A 43 -11.34 9.48 -13.06
CA LEU A 43 -11.88 9.78 -14.39
C LEU A 43 -13.27 10.42 -14.34
N LEU A 44 -14.00 10.25 -13.24
CA LEU A 44 -15.32 10.84 -13.02
C LEU A 44 -15.27 12.30 -12.56
N HIS A 45 -14.09 12.83 -12.23
CA HIS A 45 -13.94 14.19 -11.71
C HIS A 45 -14.37 15.24 -12.76
N PRO A 46 -15.04 16.36 -12.42
CA PRO A 46 -15.48 17.35 -13.42
C PRO A 46 -14.33 18.06 -14.15
N SER A 47 -13.24 18.39 -13.45
CA SER A 47 -12.05 19.04 -14.03
C SER A 47 -11.19 18.08 -14.87
N PRO A 48 -10.91 18.38 -16.16
CA PRO A 48 -10.03 17.58 -17.02
C PRO A 48 -8.61 17.39 -16.47
N TRP A 49 -8.05 18.45 -15.88
CA TRP A 49 -6.72 18.39 -15.24
C TRP A 49 -6.71 17.37 -14.10
N GLN A 50 -7.71 17.44 -13.21
CA GLN A 50 -7.80 16.50 -12.08
C GLN A 50 -8.07 15.06 -12.52
N ARG A 51 -8.80 14.83 -13.63
CA ARG A 51 -8.95 13.49 -14.20
C ARG A 51 -7.59 12.90 -14.54
N SER A 52 -6.79 13.61 -15.34
CA SER A 52 -5.51 13.09 -15.81
C SER A 52 -4.52 12.93 -14.67
N ILE A 53 -4.22 14.01 -13.93
CA ILE A 53 -3.19 13.96 -12.89
C ILE A 53 -3.63 13.09 -11.70
N GLY A 54 -4.92 13.12 -11.34
CA GLY A 54 -5.47 12.29 -10.28
C GLY A 54 -5.43 10.81 -10.63
N THR A 55 -5.73 10.42 -11.88
CA THR A 55 -5.58 9.03 -12.30
C THR A 55 -4.11 8.61 -12.36
N ILE A 56 -3.22 9.44 -12.93
CA ILE A 56 -1.77 9.13 -13.00
C ILE A 56 -1.20 8.95 -11.60
N HIS A 57 -1.43 9.92 -10.71
CA HIS A 57 -0.95 9.84 -9.33
C HIS A 57 -1.60 8.67 -8.58
N GLY A 58 -2.91 8.46 -8.73
CA GLY A 58 -3.63 7.37 -8.07
C GLY A 58 -3.09 5.99 -8.47
N VAL A 59 -2.84 5.77 -9.77
CA VAL A 59 -2.22 4.53 -10.26
C VAL A 59 -0.80 4.39 -9.72
N GLY A 60 -0.03 5.47 -9.75
CA GLY A 60 1.32 5.50 -9.18
C GLY A 60 1.36 5.17 -7.69
N ALA A 61 0.48 5.77 -6.90
CA ALA A 61 0.36 5.56 -5.45
C ALA A 61 -0.09 4.13 -5.12
N LEU A 62 -1.03 3.58 -5.90
CA LEU A 62 -1.45 2.19 -5.77
C LEU A 62 -0.28 1.23 -6.06
N LEU A 63 0.44 1.44 -7.17
CA LEU A 63 1.61 0.63 -7.53
C LEU A 63 2.72 0.75 -6.48
N ALA A 64 3.01 1.96 -6.00
CA ALA A 64 3.95 2.22 -4.93
C ALA A 64 3.62 1.41 -3.69
N THR A 65 2.34 1.41 -3.30
CA THR A 65 1.85 0.67 -2.13
C THR A 65 1.99 -0.83 -2.32
N VAL A 66 1.57 -1.38 -3.47
CA VAL A 66 1.70 -2.83 -3.74
C VAL A 66 3.15 -3.29 -3.67
N VAL A 67 4.06 -2.58 -4.32
CA VAL A 67 5.49 -2.92 -4.35
C VAL A 67 6.12 -2.76 -2.97
N ALA A 68 5.85 -1.67 -2.26
CA ALA A 68 6.40 -1.42 -0.92
C ALA A 68 5.86 -2.40 0.13
N VAL A 69 4.56 -2.71 0.08
CA VAL A 69 3.95 -3.72 0.97
C VAL A 69 4.55 -5.09 0.72
N TYR A 70 4.72 -5.49 -0.55
CA TYR A 70 5.36 -6.76 -0.86
C TYR A 70 6.83 -6.80 -0.40
N THR A 71 7.57 -5.71 -0.62
CA THR A 71 8.97 -5.58 -0.17
C THR A 71 9.09 -5.65 1.35
N GLY A 72 8.26 -4.90 2.09
CA GLY A 72 8.23 -4.93 3.55
C GLY A 72 7.76 -6.28 4.09
N HIS A 73 6.84 -6.96 3.40
CA HIS A 73 6.42 -8.31 3.77
C HIS A 73 7.56 -9.34 3.62
N LEU A 74 8.36 -9.23 2.57
CA LEU A 74 9.55 -10.08 2.38
C LEU A 74 10.68 -9.78 3.39
N ALA A 75 10.64 -8.64 4.08
CA ALA A 75 11.59 -8.36 5.16
C ALA A 75 11.42 -9.30 6.37
N PHE A 76 10.20 -9.81 6.63
CA PHE A 76 9.97 -10.78 7.71
C PHE A 76 10.74 -12.10 7.54
N PRO A 77 10.62 -12.83 6.41
CA PRO A 77 11.42 -14.03 6.19
C PRO A 77 12.91 -13.74 6.09
N LEU A 78 13.33 -12.57 5.58
CA LEU A 78 14.75 -12.19 5.53
C LEU A 78 15.32 -12.07 6.96
N LEU A 79 14.59 -11.39 7.84
CA LEU A 79 14.94 -11.26 9.25
C LEU A 79 15.02 -12.61 9.98
N ARG A 80 14.21 -13.59 9.55
CA ARG A 80 14.22 -14.98 10.06
C ARG A 80 15.32 -15.84 9.43
N GLY A 81 16.18 -15.28 8.58
CA GLY A 81 17.35 -15.96 8.02
C GLY A 81 17.15 -16.60 6.64
N SER A 82 16.03 -16.32 5.96
CA SER A 82 15.81 -16.81 4.58
C SER A 82 16.68 -16.04 3.58
N SER A 83 17.94 -16.43 3.42
CA SER A 83 18.91 -15.76 2.54
C SER A 83 18.54 -15.75 1.05
N LYS A 84 17.80 -16.76 0.58
CA LYS A 84 17.41 -16.92 -0.84
C LYS A 84 16.65 -15.73 -1.45
N ILE A 85 16.01 -14.90 -0.62
CA ILE A 85 15.23 -13.74 -1.08
C ILE A 85 16.06 -12.46 -1.16
N LEU A 86 17.32 -12.46 -0.69
CA LEU A 86 18.15 -11.26 -0.64
C LEU A 86 18.39 -10.60 -2.02
N PRO A 87 18.66 -11.33 -3.12
CA PRO A 87 18.74 -10.72 -4.45
C PRO A 87 17.43 -10.03 -4.86
N GLN A 88 16.29 -10.69 -4.60
CA GLN A 88 14.97 -10.13 -4.88
C GLN A 88 14.71 -8.87 -4.04
N MET A 89 15.09 -8.89 -2.76
CA MET A 89 14.96 -7.74 -1.85
C MET A 89 15.74 -6.52 -2.32
N ARG A 90 16.96 -6.70 -2.85
CA ARG A 90 17.76 -5.61 -3.44
C ARG A 90 17.04 -4.93 -4.60
N THR A 91 16.50 -5.72 -5.52
CA THR A 91 15.78 -5.23 -6.70
C THR A 91 14.46 -4.56 -6.32
N LEU A 92 13.67 -5.20 -5.46
CA LEU A 92 12.38 -4.68 -5.04
C LEU A 92 12.51 -3.40 -4.21
N THR A 93 13.50 -3.29 -3.32
CA THR A 93 13.72 -2.07 -2.54
C THR A 93 14.14 -0.90 -3.44
N PHE A 94 14.99 -1.15 -4.45
CA PHE A 94 15.32 -0.15 -5.46
C PHE A 94 14.08 0.36 -6.20
N TRP A 95 13.26 -0.55 -6.74
CA TRP A 95 12.04 -0.16 -7.45
C TRP A 95 11.01 0.50 -6.54
N SER A 96 10.88 0.03 -5.30
CA SER A 96 10.03 0.67 -4.28
C SER A 96 10.44 2.11 -4.05
N SER A 97 11.74 2.40 -3.99
CA SER A 97 12.27 3.75 -3.80
C SER A 97 12.05 4.64 -5.03
N ALA A 98 12.30 4.11 -6.22
CA ALA A 98 12.08 4.83 -7.48
C ALA A 98 10.59 5.19 -7.67
N ILE A 99 9.69 4.24 -7.39
CA ILE A 99 8.24 4.46 -7.50
C ILE A 99 7.76 5.40 -6.39
N ALA A 100 8.31 5.31 -5.16
CA ALA A 100 8.01 6.27 -4.10
C ALA A 100 8.39 7.71 -4.50
N PHE A 101 9.57 7.90 -5.11
CA PHE A 101 9.98 9.20 -5.66
C PHE A 101 8.97 9.72 -6.69
N LEU A 102 8.57 8.88 -7.66
CA LEU A 102 7.57 9.27 -8.67
C LEU A 102 6.20 9.56 -8.03
N GLY A 103 5.82 8.80 -7.00
CA GLY A 103 4.62 9.03 -6.19
C GLY A 103 4.64 10.39 -5.52
N ILE A 104 5.76 10.78 -4.90
CA ILE A 104 5.94 12.10 -4.29
C ILE A 104 5.92 13.20 -5.35
N ALA A 105 6.62 13.02 -6.47
CA ALA A 105 6.67 14.00 -7.55
C ALA A 105 5.27 14.27 -8.14
N THR A 106 4.52 13.22 -8.45
CA THR A 106 3.14 13.34 -8.95
C THR A 106 2.16 13.80 -7.87
N GLY A 107 2.39 13.41 -6.60
CA GLY A 107 1.61 13.86 -5.46
C GLY A 107 1.71 15.37 -5.24
N ASN A 108 2.89 15.94 -5.41
CA ASN A 108 3.09 17.39 -5.38
C ASN A 108 2.27 18.12 -6.47
N LEU A 109 2.08 17.51 -7.64
CA LEU A 109 1.24 18.09 -8.69
C LEU A 109 -0.25 18.14 -8.30
N VAL A 110 -0.74 17.07 -7.67
CA VAL A 110 -2.10 17.02 -7.11
C VAL A 110 -2.22 18.00 -5.93
N TYR A 111 -1.18 18.10 -5.11
CA TYR A 111 -1.12 18.96 -3.94
C TYR A 111 -1.30 20.44 -4.26
N MET A 112 -0.84 20.91 -5.43
CA MET A 112 -1.07 22.29 -5.88
C MET A 112 -2.56 22.65 -5.89
N ARG A 113 -3.43 21.74 -6.35
CA ARG A 113 -4.88 21.97 -6.38
C ARG A 113 -5.49 21.94 -4.98
N TYR A 114 -4.98 21.05 -4.13
CA TYR A 114 -5.38 20.99 -2.73
C TYR A 114 -5.03 22.30 -1.99
N ARG A 115 -3.86 22.90 -2.31
CA ARG A 115 -3.35 24.17 -1.75
C ARG A 115 -3.94 25.44 -2.34
N ALA A 116 -4.75 25.35 -3.39
CA ALA A 116 -5.36 26.51 -4.02
C ALA A 116 -6.17 27.34 -3.00
N GLY A 117 -6.39 28.63 -3.31
CA GLY A 117 -7.28 29.48 -2.51
C GLY A 117 -8.73 29.01 -2.56
N ILE A 118 -9.56 29.49 -1.64
CA ILE A 118 -10.98 29.09 -1.56
C ILE A 118 -11.76 29.54 -2.79
N GLU A 119 -11.38 30.66 -3.39
CA GLU A 119 -11.89 31.22 -4.64
C GLU A 119 -11.65 30.29 -5.85
N PHE A 120 -10.65 29.41 -5.76
CA PHE A 120 -10.36 28.37 -6.75
C PHE A 120 -10.84 26.97 -6.30
N GLY A 121 -11.66 26.92 -5.24
CA GLY A 121 -12.21 25.69 -4.66
C GLY A 121 -11.19 24.84 -3.90
N GLY A 122 -10.11 25.44 -3.38
CA GLY A 122 -9.04 24.75 -2.66
C GLY A 122 -9.51 23.96 -1.44
N ALA A 123 -9.27 22.64 -1.45
CA ALA A 123 -9.72 21.75 -0.37
C ALA A 123 -9.06 22.09 0.98
N ARG A 124 -7.81 22.56 0.99
CA ARG A 124 -7.15 23.02 2.22
C ARG A 124 -7.83 24.23 2.85
N ALA A 125 -8.18 25.23 2.03
CA ALA A 125 -8.82 26.44 2.53
C ALA A 125 -10.20 26.10 3.12
N TRP A 126 -10.97 25.29 2.39
CA TRP A 126 -12.25 24.78 2.86
C TRP A 126 -12.13 23.98 4.17
N LEU A 127 -11.14 23.08 4.29
CA LEU A 127 -10.90 22.32 5.52
C LEU A 127 -10.52 23.21 6.71
N LYS A 128 -9.73 24.26 6.49
CA LYS A 128 -9.40 25.20 7.57
C LYS A 128 -10.61 25.95 8.11
N GLU A 129 -11.63 26.16 7.29
CA GLU A 129 -12.86 26.84 7.69
C GLU A 129 -13.88 25.87 8.31
N ASN A 130 -13.97 24.64 7.79
CA ASN A 130 -15.06 23.71 8.13
C ASN A 130 -14.64 22.56 9.04
N SER A 131 -13.38 22.12 8.96
CA SER A 131 -12.85 21.02 9.78
C SER A 131 -11.33 21.14 10.04
N PRO A 132 -10.93 22.12 10.88
CA PRO A 132 -9.51 22.40 11.13
C PRO A 132 -8.74 21.19 11.66
N LEU A 133 -9.38 20.34 12.48
CA LEU A 133 -8.73 19.16 13.03
C LEU A 133 -8.32 18.17 11.94
N VAL A 134 -9.15 17.97 10.91
CA VAL A 134 -8.81 17.13 9.76
C VAL A 134 -7.62 17.73 9.00
N GLN A 135 -7.58 19.05 8.86
CA GLN A 135 -6.43 19.74 8.26
C GLN A 135 -5.14 19.55 9.05
N TYR A 136 -5.17 19.65 10.38
CA TYR A 136 -3.94 19.62 11.18
C TYR A 136 -3.48 18.20 11.50
N VAL A 137 -4.39 17.24 11.63
CA VAL A 137 -4.02 15.87 11.99
C VAL A 137 -3.84 14.99 10.75
N LEU A 138 -4.88 14.88 9.91
CA LEU A 138 -4.90 13.92 8.83
C LEU A 138 -3.92 14.29 7.71
N MET A 139 -3.87 15.57 7.34
CA MET A 139 -3.00 16.05 6.26
C MET A 139 -1.54 16.09 6.66
N GLU A 140 -1.22 16.56 7.86
CA GLU A 140 0.16 16.54 8.36
C GLU A 140 0.66 15.10 8.51
N TYR A 141 -0.18 14.19 9.01
CA TYR A 141 0.12 12.77 9.02
C TYR A 141 0.30 12.19 7.61
N HIS A 142 -0.56 12.57 6.64
CA HIS A 142 -0.43 12.13 5.26
C HIS A 142 0.90 12.59 4.66
N GLU A 143 1.20 13.88 4.72
CA GLU A 143 2.45 14.47 4.22
C GLU A 143 3.67 13.81 4.88
N PHE A 144 3.65 13.66 6.21
CA PHE A 144 4.74 13.01 6.94
C PHE A 144 4.91 11.55 6.51
N SER A 145 3.85 10.75 6.55
CA SER A 145 3.93 9.31 6.23
C SER A 145 4.45 9.08 4.82
N VAL A 146 3.95 9.79 3.81
CA VAL A 146 4.40 9.59 2.42
C VAL A 146 5.84 10.06 2.20
N LEU A 147 6.28 11.14 2.85
CA LEU A 147 7.63 11.67 2.68
C LEU A 147 8.71 10.77 3.29
N PHE A 148 8.41 10.01 4.36
CA PHE A 148 9.37 9.10 4.99
C PHE A 148 9.68 7.85 4.15
N THR A 149 8.81 7.51 3.18
CA THR A 149 9.00 6.31 2.35
C THR A 149 10.26 6.40 1.50
N LEU A 150 10.56 7.58 0.93
CA LEU A 150 11.73 7.79 0.07
C LEU A 150 13.07 7.70 0.81
N PRO A 151 13.34 8.47 1.89
CA PRO A 151 14.62 8.39 2.59
C PRO A 151 14.86 7.00 3.20
N LEU A 152 13.82 6.34 3.73
CA LEU A 152 13.93 4.95 4.21
C LEU A 152 14.26 4.00 3.07
N GLY A 153 13.57 4.13 1.93
CA GLY A 153 13.79 3.28 0.76
C GLY A 153 15.20 3.42 0.22
N VAL A 154 15.66 4.65 0.01
CA VAL A 154 17.00 4.94 -0.50
C VAL A 154 18.07 4.42 0.46
N ALA A 155 17.91 4.64 1.76
CA ALA A 155 18.84 4.12 2.77
C ALA A 155 18.89 2.59 2.75
N CYS A 156 17.74 1.92 2.71
CA CYS A 156 17.66 0.46 2.63
C CYS A 156 18.24 -0.08 1.32
N THR A 157 17.95 0.54 0.18
CA THR A 157 18.56 0.20 -1.11
C THR A 157 20.07 0.28 -1.01
N TRP A 158 20.60 1.40 -0.50
CA TRP A 158 22.04 1.57 -0.36
C TRP A 158 22.65 0.51 0.56
N ILE A 159 22.08 0.26 1.74
CA ILE A 159 22.59 -0.75 2.68
C ILE A 159 22.59 -2.15 2.05
N LEU A 160 21.46 -2.57 1.46
CA LEU A 160 21.32 -3.90 0.86
C LEU A 160 22.30 -4.12 -0.30
N TRP A 161 22.58 -3.08 -1.08
CA TRP A 161 23.54 -3.15 -2.19
C TRP A 161 24.98 -3.07 -1.72
N GLN A 162 25.28 -2.18 -0.77
CA GLN A 162 26.62 -1.97 -0.24
C GLN A 162 27.15 -3.20 0.50
N TYR A 163 26.32 -3.82 1.34
CA TYR A 163 26.71 -5.05 2.03
C TYR A 163 26.60 -6.28 1.13
N GLY A 164 25.68 -6.27 0.15
CA GLY A 164 25.40 -7.45 -0.67
C GLY A 164 25.13 -8.67 0.22
N ASP A 165 25.76 -9.79 -0.08
CA ASP A 165 25.56 -11.04 0.65
C ASP A 165 26.21 -11.03 2.05
N SER A 166 27.20 -10.16 2.30
CA SER A 166 27.86 -10.03 3.61
C SER A 166 26.90 -9.54 4.71
N ILE A 167 25.76 -8.95 4.35
CA ILE A 167 24.74 -8.52 5.32
C ILE A 167 24.21 -9.68 6.17
N LEU A 168 24.35 -10.91 5.69
CA LEU A 168 23.91 -12.14 6.37
C LEU A 168 24.92 -12.65 7.42
N GLU A 169 26.13 -12.10 7.44
CA GLU A 169 27.17 -12.48 8.40
C GLU A 169 26.76 -12.09 9.83
N LYS A 170 27.22 -12.86 10.82
CA LYS A 170 26.79 -12.70 12.23
C LYS A 170 27.07 -11.29 12.77
N GLN A 171 28.19 -10.69 12.38
CA GLN A 171 28.58 -9.32 12.74
C GLN A 171 27.62 -8.25 12.20
N ASN A 172 26.95 -8.52 11.08
CA ASN A 172 26.07 -7.57 10.40
C ASN A 172 24.60 -7.72 10.80
N ARG A 173 24.28 -8.59 11.77
CA ARG A 173 22.91 -8.80 12.27
C ARG A 173 22.20 -7.51 12.70
N PRO A 174 22.83 -6.55 13.41
CA PRO A 174 22.18 -5.29 13.73
C PRO A 174 21.78 -4.49 12.49
N VAL A 175 22.67 -4.44 11.48
CA VAL A 175 22.42 -3.76 10.19
C VAL A 175 21.26 -4.43 9.46
N LEU A 176 21.30 -5.76 9.30
CA LEU A 176 20.22 -6.54 8.70
C LEU A 176 18.88 -6.27 9.39
N THR A 177 18.88 -6.29 10.73
CA THR A 177 17.67 -6.07 11.54
C THR A 177 17.11 -4.67 11.33
N ALA A 178 17.96 -3.65 11.42
CA ALA A 178 17.56 -2.26 11.20
C ALA A 178 17.01 -2.05 9.78
N THR A 179 17.67 -2.61 8.76
CA THR A 179 17.18 -2.58 7.37
C THR A 179 15.82 -3.25 7.23
N CYS A 180 15.63 -4.46 7.78
CA CYS A 180 14.34 -5.14 7.74
C CYS A 180 13.23 -4.33 8.44
N VAL A 181 13.51 -3.77 9.62
CA VAL A 181 12.56 -2.92 10.36
C VAL A 181 12.20 -1.67 9.57
N ALA A 182 13.18 -1.02 8.94
CA ALA A 182 12.94 0.13 8.07
C ALA A 182 12.06 -0.22 6.85
N LEU A 183 12.26 -1.39 6.22
CA LEU A 183 11.39 -1.87 5.14
C LEU A 183 9.96 -2.17 5.61
N MET A 184 9.80 -2.72 6.82
CA MET A 184 8.48 -2.90 7.45
C MET A 184 7.81 -1.56 7.78
N ALA A 185 8.58 -0.56 8.19
CA ALA A 185 8.09 0.80 8.40
C ALA A 185 7.66 1.45 7.08
N MET A 186 8.39 1.26 5.98
CA MET A 186 7.94 1.70 4.65
C MET A 186 6.61 1.07 4.25
N MET A 187 6.42 -0.23 4.49
CA MET A 187 5.14 -0.90 4.26
C MET A 187 4.02 -0.22 5.05
N PHE A 188 4.23 0.08 6.33
CA PHE A 188 3.24 0.78 7.15
C PHE A 188 2.94 2.19 6.62
N TYR A 189 3.97 2.97 6.30
CA TYR A 189 3.81 4.35 5.82
C TYR A 189 3.14 4.43 4.45
N THR A 190 3.47 3.52 3.52
CA THR A 190 2.81 3.49 2.20
C THR A 190 1.33 3.10 2.29
N MET A 191 0.98 2.12 3.14
CA MET A 191 -0.42 1.80 3.42
C MET A 191 -1.17 2.98 4.01
N GLY A 192 -0.59 3.64 5.03
CA GLY A 192 -1.17 4.84 5.63
C GLY A 192 -1.35 5.96 4.62
N GLY A 193 -0.33 6.19 3.78
CA GLY A 193 -0.35 7.18 2.70
C GLY A 193 -1.45 6.93 1.68
N LEU A 194 -1.65 5.68 1.24
CA LEU A 194 -2.72 5.32 0.30
C LEU A 194 -4.11 5.59 0.91
N VAL A 195 -4.36 5.10 2.13
CA VAL A 195 -5.66 5.24 2.81
C VAL A 195 -6.00 6.70 3.03
N THR A 196 -5.04 7.48 3.56
CA THR A 196 -5.26 8.90 3.83
C THR A 196 -5.35 9.72 2.54
N GLY A 197 -4.55 9.41 1.52
CA GLY A 197 -4.59 10.07 0.22
C GLY A 197 -5.92 9.87 -0.52
N LEU A 198 -6.50 8.66 -0.44
CA LEU A 198 -7.84 8.40 -0.98
C LEU A 198 -8.91 9.26 -0.31
N GLY A 199 -8.83 9.44 1.01
CA GLY A 199 -9.74 10.31 1.75
C GLY A 199 -9.60 11.77 1.33
N ILE A 200 -8.37 12.29 1.33
CA ILE A 200 -8.05 13.67 1.00
C ILE A 200 -8.47 14.04 -0.42
N ALA A 201 -8.23 13.15 -1.39
CA ALA A 201 -8.56 13.37 -2.80
C ALA A 201 -10.07 13.56 -3.08
N LYS A 202 -10.94 13.25 -2.11
CA LYS A 202 -12.40 13.39 -2.24
C LYS A 202 -12.98 14.55 -1.45
N ILE A 203 -12.18 15.21 -0.61
CA ILE A 203 -12.62 16.37 0.15
C ILE A 203 -12.75 17.56 -0.81
N HIS A 204 -13.95 18.14 -0.88
CA HIS A 204 -14.22 19.34 -1.68
C HIS A 204 -13.80 19.17 -3.16
N ALA A 205 -13.97 17.96 -3.69
CA ALA A 205 -13.64 17.57 -5.05
C ALA A 205 -14.81 17.78 -6.04
N LEU A 206 -15.99 18.20 -5.56
CA LEU A 206 -17.18 18.50 -6.34
C LEU A 206 -17.73 19.87 -5.94
#